data_AF-A0A9X7CHK2-F1
#
_entry.id   AF-A0A9X7CHK2-F1
#
_cell.length_a   1.000
_cell.length_b   1.000
_cell.length_c   1.000
_cell.angle_alpha   90.00
_cell.angle_beta   90.00
_cell.angle_gamma   90.00
#
_symmetry.space_group_name_H-M   'P 1'
#
loop_
_entity.id
_entity.type
_entity.pdbx_description
1 polymer ?
#
loop_
_entity_poly.entity_id
_entity_poly.type
_entity_poly.pdbx_seq_one_letter_code
_entity_poly.pdbx_strand_id
1 'polypeptide(L)' 'LYEVFCDVLYVLTRGYQWRNLPNDFQNWQTVYFYYQIWRKVDENGISLLEKVHKKIG' A
#
# COMPACT_ATOMS: atom_id res chain seq x y z
N LEU A 1 9.56 -0.06 -6.70
CA LEU A 1 8.61 0.78 -5.93
C LEU A 1 7.19 0.73 -6.50
N TYR A 2 7.03 0.79 -7.84
CA TYR A 2 5.73 0.68 -8.50
C TYR A 2 5.03 -0.67 -8.22
N GLU A 3 5.76 -1.77 -8.24
CA GLU A 3 5.21 -3.11 -7.97
C GLU A 3 4.62 -3.19 -6.55
N VAL A 4 5.34 -2.69 -5.54
CA VAL A 4 4.85 -2.58 -4.16
C VAL A 4 3.61 -1.69 -4.06
N PHE A 5 3.53 -0.63 -4.86
CA PHE A 5 2.35 0.23 -4.91
C PHE A 5 1.13 -0.49 -5.51
N CYS A 6 1.34 -1.22 -6.61
CA CYS A 6 0.33 -2.08 -7.22
C CYS A 6 -0.13 -3.17 -6.26
N ASP A 7 0.77 -3.77 -5.48
CA ASP A 7 0.46 -4.77 -4.46
C ASP A 7 -0.43 -4.22 -3.35
N VAL A 8 -0.04 -3.07 -2.78
CA VAL A 8 -0.84 -2.39 -1.75
C VAL A 8 -2.23 -2.05 -2.29
N LEU A 9 -2.31 -1.52 -3.52
CA LEU A 9 -3.60 -1.22 -4.16
C LEU A 9 -4.42 -2.48 -4.44
N TYR A 10 -3.79 -3.56 -4.87
CA TYR A 10 -4.46 -4.83 -5.16
C TYR A 10 -5.06 -5.41 -3.87
N VAL A 11 -4.30 -5.40 -2.77
CA VAL A 11 -4.78 -5.80 -1.44
C VAL A 11 -5.93 -4.92 -0.98
N LEU A 12 -5.82 -3.60 -1.10
CA LEU A 12 -6.86 -2.66 -0.67
C LEU A 12 -8.14 -2.78 -1.51
N THR A 13 -8.01 -3.00 -2.82
CA THR A 13 -9.15 -3.07 -3.74
C THR A 13 -9.85 -4.44 -3.67
N ARG A 14 -9.08 -5.53 -3.51
CA ARG A 14 -9.60 -6.90 -3.54
C ARG A 14 -9.89 -7.45 -2.13
N GLY A 15 -9.42 -6.78 -1.09
CA GLY A 15 -9.54 -7.24 0.31
C GLY A 15 -8.74 -8.51 0.63
N TYR A 16 -7.72 -8.82 -0.16
CA TYR A 16 -6.94 -10.06 0.00
C TYR A 16 -6.05 -9.97 1.26
N GLN A 17 -5.96 -11.07 2.01
CA GLN A 17 -5.07 -11.11 3.17
C GLN A 17 -3.61 -11.04 2.71
N TRP A 18 -2.79 -10.16 3.29
CA TRP A 18 -1.38 -9.94 2.91
C TRP A 18 -0.56 -11.23 2.80
N ARG A 19 -0.90 -12.26 3.57
CA ARG A 19 -0.24 -13.58 3.56
C ARG A 19 -0.58 -14.45 2.35
N ASN A 20 -1.65 -14.12 1.64
CA ASN A 20 -2.19 -14.88 0.53
C ASN A 20 -1.83 -14.26 -0.84
N LEU A 21 -0.87 -13.33 -0.85
CA LEU A 21 -0.32 -12.83 -2.11
C LEU A 21 0.37 -13.98 -2.87
N PRO A 22 0.09 -14.15 -4.17
CA PRO A 22 0.83 -15.09 -4.98
C PRO A 22 2.32 -14.70 -5.00
N ASN A 23 3.20 -15.70 -5.06
CA ASN A 23 4.66 -15.55 -5.00
C ASN A 23 5.24 -14.67 -6.13
N ASP A 24 4.43 -14.39 -7.15
CA ASP A 24 4.69 -13.41 -8.21
C ASP A 24 4.94 -11.99 -7.69
N PHE A 25 4.36 -11.66 -6.52
CA PHE A 25 4.51 -10.37 -5.88
C PHE A 25 5.63 -10.39 -4.83
N GLN A 26 6.31 -9.24 -4.66
CA GLN A 26 7.38 -9.11 -3.67
C GLN A 26 6.88 -9.55 -2.29
N ASN A 27 7.77 -10.19 -1.51
CA ASN A 27 7.49 -10.68 -0.16
C ASN A 27 6.57 -9.69 0.59
N TRP A 28 5.40 -10.17 1.03
CA TRP A 28 4.37 -9.38 1.71
C TRP A 28 4.91 -8.55 2.89
N GLN A 29 6.02 -8.98 3.50
CA GLN A 29 6.75 -8.23 4.52
C GLN A 29 7.30 -6.90 4.00
N THR A 30 7.89 -6.90 2.81
CA THR A 30 8.37 -5.69 2.14
C THR A 30 7.22 -4.76 1.81
N VAL A 31 6.14 -5.31 1.24
CA VAL A 31 4.94 -4.53 0.89
C VAL A 31 4.32 -3.91 2.14
N TYR A 32 4.20 -4.68 3.23
CA TYR A 32 3.70 -4.20 4.52
C TYR A 32 4.62 -3.14 5.14
N PHE A 33 5.93 -3.29 5.01
CA PHE A 33 6.90 -2.31 5.50
C PHE A 33 6.73 -0.96 4.77
N TYR A 34 6.58 -0.98 3.44
CA TYR A 34 6.29 0.22 2.67
C TYR A 34 4.89 0.79 2.96
N TYR A 35 3.89 -0.07 3.15
CA TYR A 35 2.57 0.36 3.60
C TYR A 35 2.65 1.09 4.94
N GLN A 36 3.43 0.60 5.91
CA GLN A 36 3.65 1.27 7.19
C GLN A 36 4.33 2.63 7.01
N ILE A 37 5.31 2.74 6.10
CA ILE A 37 5.96 4.01 5.77
C ILE A 37 4.96 5.00 5.14
N TRP A 38 4.10 4.56 4.23
CA TRP A 38 3.11 5.43 3.58
C TRP A 38 1.87 5.73 4.43
N ARG A 39 1.57 4.84 5.38
CA ARG A 39 0.58 5.05 6.44
C ARG A 39 1.11 6.02 7.48
N LYS A 40 2.43 6.13 7.64
CA LYS A 40 3.04 7.11 8.53
C LYS A 40 2.58 8.50 8.08
N VAL A 41 1.83 9.13 8.97
CA VAL A 41 1.17 10.39 8.73
C VAL A 41 2.20 11.50 8.92
N ASP A 42 2.32 12.40 7.94
CA ASP A 42 3.13 13.61 8.07
C ASP A 42 2.54 14.54 9.13
N GLU A 43 3.30 15.56 9.57
CA GLU A 43 2.89 16.53 10.60
C GLU A 43 1.54 17.23 10.32
N ASN A 44 1.06 17.18 9.09
CA ASN A 44 -0.22 17.72 8.65
C ASN A 44 -1.43 16.78 8.84
N GLY A 45 -1.25 15.57 9.38
CA GLY A 45 -2.35 14.63 9.58
C GLY A 45 -2.82 13.92 8.30
N ILE A 46 -2.14 14.13 7.15
CA ILE A 46 -2.55 13.59 5.85
C ILE A 46 -1.56 12.51 5.41
N SER A 47 -2.04 11.27 5.28
CA SER A 47 -1.24 10.17 4.75
C SER A 47 -1.00 10.30 3.24
N LEU A 48 0.10 9.74 2.74
CA LEU A 48 0.42 9.74 1.32
C LEU A 48 -0.68 9.02 0.51
N LEU A 49 -1.26 7.98 1.10
CA LEU A 49 -2.42 7.26 0.58
C LEU A 49 -3.64 8.17 0.42
N GLU A 50 -3.94 9.01 1.40
CA GLU A 50 -5.04 9.98 1.29
C GLU A 50 -4.78 11.06 0.23
N LYS A 51 -3.55 11.56 0.10
CA LYS A 51 -3.20 12.50 -0.98
C LYS A 51 -3.42 11.90 -2.36
N VAL A 52 -3.04 10.63 -2.54
CA VAL A 52 -3.25 9.93 -3.82
C VAL A 52 -4.73 9.67 -4.06
N HIS A 53 -5.47 9.21 -3.04
CA HIS A 53 -6.92 8.96 -3.16
C HIS A 53 -7.68 10.25 -3.53
N LYS A 54 -7.35 11.39 -2.88
CA LYS A 54 -7.93 12.70 -3.23
C LYS A 54 -7.59 13.20 -4.64
N LYS A 55 -6.50 12.70 -5.25
CA LYS A 55 -6.05 13.13 -6.58
C LYS A 55 -6.58 12.24 -7.70
N ILE A 56 -7.03 11.04 -7.36
CA ILE A 56 -7.69 10.10 -8.29
C ILE A 56 -9.21 10.34 -8.33
N GLY A 57 -9.77 10.99 -7.30
CA GLY A 57 -11.14 11.49 -7.27
C GLY A 57 -11.30 12.88 -7.90
#